data_AF-A0A6P4J7V0-F1
#
_entry.id   AF-A0A6P4J7V0-F1
#
_cell.length_a   1.000
_cell.length_b   1.000
_cell.length_c   1.000
_cell.angle_alpha   90.00
_cell.angle_beta   90.00
_cell.angle_gamma   90.00
#
_symmetry.space_group_name_H-M   'P 1'
#
loop_
_entity.id
_entity.type
_entity.pdbx_description
1 polymer ?
#
loop_
_entity_poly.entity_id
_entity_poly.type
_entity_poly.pdbx_seq_one_letter_code
_entity_poly.pdbx_strand_id
1 'polypeptide(L)'
;MGSLAGMHILRGWLCLMLLLGAAGMLVSGQYFAYAPGKCQLTTSNVIESMFSTELRIILHTRPNLPQSKLLHYDLYTPLNPEERQFLRPGDVSMLKNSHFNPKWPVRVLIHGWAGMSTTCSNAVLKDAYLSRGNYNVIILDWSRQAMDINYGRVSKQLASIAGNVAKLLRFLHDNTGIPYEQIYLVGHSAGSHISGLTGKMMKPFRLGAIFALDPAGLTQLSLGPEDRLTNDDALYVESIHTDLTLLGNPSTKLSQASFFVNWGLGQPHCPNATATEFDFVCDHYAAVFYFAESVRRPKSFAAVRCSSAQALRSATCSCNNGGGSQICTGDEFMGGEPAVPKRGIFYLSTRQRSPYGTGDGLVYIRRPIPSTIRETAKRRRRLG
;
A
#
# COMPACT_ATOMS: atom_id res chain seq x y z
N MET A 1 40.62 31.38 14.58
CA MET A 1 40.60 31.51 13.11
C MET A 1 40.11 30.19 12.53
N GLY A 2 38.95 30.21 11.84
CA GLY A 2 38.32 29.01 11.28
C GLY A 2 36.84 29.23 10.88
N SER A 3 36.63 30.06 9.86
CA SER A 3 35.44 30.27 8.99
C SER A 3 34.43 29.10 8.95
N LEU A 4 33.10 29.19 9.17
CA LEU A 4 32.01 30.14 8.80
C LEU A 4 31.62 30.22 7.30
N ALA A 5 31.85 29.18 6.50
CA ALA A 5 31.51 29.16 5.08
C ALA A 5 30.42 28.15 4.62
N GLY A 6 29.76 27.41 5.53
CA GLY A 6 28.82 26.33 5.15
C GLY A 6 27.32 26.65 5.17
N MET A 7 26.90 27.80 5.71
CA MET A 7 25.48 28.07 6.03
C MET A 7 24.81 29.17 5.18
N HIS A 8 25.52 29.75 4.22
CA HIS A 8 24.99 30.86 3.41
C HIS A 8 24.45 30.46 2.03
N ILE A 9 24.68 29.22 1.56
CA ILE A 9 24.21 28.78 0.23
C ILE A 9 22.74 28.28 0.28
N LEU A 10 22.29 27.71 1.41
CA LEU A 10 20.88 27.30 1.58
C LEU A 10 19.90 28.45 1.87
N ARG A 11 20.38 29.60 2.37
CA ARG A 11 19.54 30.78 2.63
C ARG A 11 19.18 31.55 1.35
N GLY A 12 20.05 31.53 0.34
CA GLY A 12 19.81 32.22 -0.94
C GLY A 12 18.73 31.57 -1.80
N TRP A 13 18.64 30.24 -1.80
CA TRP A 13 17.63 29.51 -2.59
C TRP A 13 16.24 29.53 -1.95
N LEU A 14 16.15 29.62 -0.61
CA LEU A 14 14.87 29.71 0.10
C LEU A 14 14.15 31.05 -0.13
N CYS A 15 14.87 32.17 -0.27
CA CYS A 15 14.25 33.48 -0.54
C CYS A 15 13.76 33.62 -1.98
N LEU A 16 14.37 32.93 -2.96
CA LEU A 16 13.94 33.00 -4.36
C LEU A 16 12.64 32.23 -4.61
N MET A 17 12.41 31.12 -3.87
CA MET A 17 11.17 30.35 -3.93
C MET A 17 9.99 31.04 -3.22
N LEU A 18 10.26 31.89 -2.23
CA LEU A 18 9.24 32.65 -1.49
C LEU A 18 8.62 33.80 -2.32
N LEU A 19 9.29 34.27 -3.37
CA LEU A 19 8.81 35.38 -4.20
C LEU A 19 8.01 34.92 -5.44
N LEU A 20 8.05 33.64 -5.81
CA LEU A 20 7.31 33.11 -6.98
C LEU A 20 5.99 32.41 -6.64
N GLY A 21 5.67 32.23 -5.35
CA GLY A 21 4.44 31.52 -4.91
C GLY A 21 3.20 32.39 -4.67
N ALA A 22 3.26 33.71 -4.89
CA ALA A 22 2.20 34.64 -4.50
C ALA A 22 1.19 35.03 -5.60
N ALA A 23 1.17 34.32 -6.73
CA ALA A 23 0.18 34.59 -7.79
C ALA A 23 -0.43 33.28 -8.29
N GLY A 24 -1.57 32.89 -7.70
CA GLY A 24 -2.31 31.72 -8.15
C GLY A 24 -3.43 31.23 -7.24
N MET A 25 -4.16 32.12 -6.54
CA MET A 25 -5.46 31.73 -5.99
C MET A 25 -6.49 31.74 -7.13
N LEU A 26 -6.48 30.67 -7.92
CA LEU A 26 -7.65 30.29 -8.71
C LEU A 26 -8.42 29.24 -7.91
N VAL A 27 -9.66 29.60 -7.58
CA VAL A 27 -10.68 28.72 -7.03
C VAL A 27 -10.84 27.53 -7.98
N SER A 28 -10.19 26.42 -7.64
CA SER A 28 -10.30 25.17 -8.37
C SER A 28 -11.43 24.38 -7.70
N GLY A 29 -12.56 24.23 -8.39
CA GLY A 29 -13.74 23.52 -7.90
C GLY A 29 -13.43 22.11 -7.40
N GLN A 30 -14.35 21.50 -6.66
CA GLN A 30 -14.26 20.10 -6.22
C GLN A 30 -14.06 19.17 -7.42
N TYR A 31 -12.81 18.86 -7.75
CA TYR A 31 -12.49 17.93 -8.82
C TYR A 31 -12.70 16.50 -8.31
N PHE A 32 -13.55 15.74 -9.00
CA PHE A 32 -13.85 14.33 -8.80
C PHE A 32 -12.56 13.50 -8.75
N ALA A 33 -12.10 13.18 -7.54
CA ALA A 33 -10.74 12.74 -7.24
C ALA A 33 -10.35 11.33 -7.73
N TYR A 34 -11.20 10.66 -8.53
CA TYR A 34 -10.98 9.28 -8.94
C TYR A 34 -11.45 8.96 -10.37
N ALA A 35 -11.77 9.96 -11.19
CA ALA A 35 -11.91 9.72 -12.63
C ALA A 35 -10.53 9.37 -13.23
N PRO A 36 -10.45 8.54 -14.29
CA PRO A 36 -9.18 8.21 -14.95
C PRO A 36 -8.35 9.45 -15.27
N GLY A 37 -7.13 9.52 -14.73
CA GLY A 37 -6.23 10.67 -14.90
C GLY A 37 -6.47 11.88 -13.98
N LYS A 38 -7.42 11.81 -13.03
CA LYS A 38 -7.76 12.92 -12.11
C LYS A 38 -7.44 12.67 -10.63
N CYS A 39 -6.70 11.60 -10.34
CA CYS A 39 -6.19 11.33 -8.98
C CYS A 39 -4.89 12.09 -8.70
N GLN A 40 -4.53 12.27 -7.43
CA GLN A 40 -3.32 13.01 -7.08
C GLN A 40 -2.06 12.18 -7.40
N LEU A 41 -1.25 12.69 -8.33
CA LEU A 41 0.00 12.08 -8.81
C LEU A 41 1.26 12.72 -8.22
N THR A 42 1.18 13.95 -7.70
CA THR A 42 2.36 14.81 -7.53
C THR A 42 3.02 14.72 -6.16
N THR A 43 4.30 14.37 -6.18
CA THR A 43 5.20 14.32 -5.01
C THR A 43 5.38 15.69 -4.37
N SER A 44 5.29 16.79 -5.13
CA SER A 44 5.34 18.17 -4.61
C SER A 44 4.25 18.42 -3.57
N ASN A 45 3.02 17.97 -3.85
CA ASN A 45 1.88 18.17 -2.96
C ASN A 45 2.03 17.34 -1.69
N VAL A 46 2.59 16.13 -1.79
CA VAL A 46 2.89 15.28 -0.64
C VAL A 46 3.98 15.90 0.23
N ILE A 47 5.07 16.36 -0.38
CA ILE A 47 6.19 17.01 0.33
C ILE A 47 5.70 18.28 1.03
N GLU A 48 4.97 19.16 0.32
CA GLU A 48 4.37 20.36 0.89
C GLU A 48 3.41 20.00 2.03
N SER A 49 2.57 18.98 1.85
CA SER A 49 1.67 18.49 2.90
C SER A 49 2.43 18.01 4.13
N MET A 50 3.53 17.27 3.96
CA MET A 50 4.36 16.80 5.07
C MET A 50 5.04 17.98 5.79
N PHE A 51 5.61 18.93 5.05
CA PHE A 51 6.21 20.13 5.63
C PHE A 51 5.18 20.98 6.40
N SER A 52 4.01 21.23 5.80
CA SER A 52 2.90 21.93 6.46
C SER A 52 2.46 21.20 7.72
N THR A 53 2.42 19.87 7.66
CA THR A 53 2.02 18.99 8.75
C THR A 53 3.01 19.05 9.91
N GLU A 54 4.32 19.12 9.65
CA GLU A 54 5.36 19.35 10.67
C GLU A 54 5.32 20.77 11.24
N LEU A 55 5.17 21.79 10.40
CA LEU A 55 5.05 23.19 10.86
C LEU A 55 3.90 23.33 11.86
N ARG A 56 2.75 22.67 11.61
CA ARG A 56 1.62 22.67 12.56
C ARG A 56 1.92 21.95 13.87
N ILE A 57 2.78 20.92 13.87
CA ILE A 57 3.22 20.26 15.12
C ILE A 57 4.09 21.25 15.92
N ILE A 58 5.11 21.82 15.28
CA ILE A 58 6.08 22.71 15.93
C ILE A 58 5.36 23.95 16.51
N LEU A 59 4.45 24.53 15.74
CA LEU A 59 3.68 25.70 16.16
C LEU A 59 2.53 25.37 17.13
N HIS A 60 2.32 24.10 17.49
CA HIS A 60 1.23 23.65 18.37
C HIS A 60 -0.17 24.06 17.87
N THR A 61 -0.33 24.26 16.56
CA THR A 61 -1.59 24.73 15.94
C THR A 61 -2.49 23.58 15.49
N ARG A 62 -2.16 22.33 15.83
CA ARG A 62 -3.04 21.19 15.55
C ARG A 62 -4.21 21.15 16.54
N PRO A 63 -5.46 21.08 16.07
CA PRO A 63 -6.59 20.90 16.97
C PRO A 63 -6.51 19.51 17.64
N ASN A 64 -6.67 19.49 18.97
CA ASN A 64 -6.76 18.27 19.78
C ASN A 64 -8.12 17.60 19.56
N LEU A 65 -8.26 16.86 18.45
CA LEU A 65 -9.43 16.07 18.15
C LEU A 65 -9.19 14.60 18.50
N PRO A 66 -10.21 13.88 19.01
CA PRO A 66 -10.14 12.43 19.15
C PRO A 66 -9.79 11.78 17.81
N GLN A 67 -9.00 10.71 17.83
CA GLN A 67 -8.52 10.06 16.62
C GLN A 67 -9.64 9.60 15.68
N SER A 68 -10.78 9.19 16.21
CA SER A 68 -11.97 8.83 15.41
C SER A 68 -12.49 9.97 14.54
N LYS A 69 -12.29 11.24 14.94
CA LYS A 69 -12.66 12.43 14.15
C LYS A 69 -11.60 12.82 13.12
N LEU A 70 -10.44 12.16 13.15
CA LEU A 70 -9.33 12.40 12.22
C LEU A 70 -9.31 11.42 11.05
N LEU A 71 -10.11 10.36 11.13
CA LEU A 71 -10.21 9.31 10.11
C LEU A 71 -11.48 9.53 9.28
N HIS A 72 -11.37 9.32 7.98
CA HIS A 72 -12.51 9.28 7.08
C HIS A 72 -12.61 7.90 6.42
N TYR A 73 -13.83 7.48 6.13
CA TYR A 73 -14.12 6.23 5.45
C TYR A 73 -14.93 6.55 4.21
N ASP A 74 -14.28 6.48 3.06
CA ASP A 74 -14.85 6.86 1.78
C ASP A 74 -15.42 5.62 1.10
N LEU A 75 -16.75 5.51 1.06
CA LEU A 75 -17.48 4.42 0.42
C LEU A 75 -17.64 4.68 -1.08
N TYR A 76 -17.31 3.66 -1.85
CA TYR A 76 -17.54 3.53 -3.28
C TYR A 76 -18.25 2.23 -3.59
N THR A 77 -19.21 2.30 -4.49
CA THR A 77 -19.96 1.17 -5.02
C THR A 77 -20.16 1.36 -6.52
N PRO A 78 -20.72 0.37 -7.25
CA PRO A 78 -21.12 0.57 -8.64
C PRO A 78 -22.11 1.72 -8.85
N LEU A 79 -22.83 2.16 -7.81
CA LEU A 79 -23.78 3.28 -7.87
C LEU A 79 -23.13 4.66 -7.68
N ASN A 80 -21.93 4.69 -7.11
CA ASN A 80 -21.15 5.91 -6.90
C ASN A 80 -19.65 5.66 -7.15
N PRO A 81 -19.25 5.24 -8.36
CA PRO A 81 -17.89 4.79 -8.62
C PRO A 81 -16.86 5.93 -8.57
N GLU A 82 -17.29 7.17 -8.79
CA GLU A 82 -16.40 8.34 -8.86
C GLU A 82 -16.52 9.28 -7.66
N GLU A 83 -17.68 9.31 -7.00
CA GLU A 83 -17.98 10.20 -5.89
C GLU A 83 -18.11 9.42 -4.59
N ARG A 84 -17.29 9.77 -3.59
CA ARG A 84 -17.35 9.14 -2.27
C ARG A 84 -18.62 9.48 -1.53
N GLN A 85 -19.12 8.52 -0.78
CA GLN A 85 -20.01 8.77 0.35
C GLN A 85 -19.27 8.51 1.66
N PHE A 86 -19.40 9.39 2.64
CA PHE A 86 -18.76 9.18 3.92
C PHE A 86 -19.49 8.09 4.71
N LEU A 87 -18.71 7.29 5.45
CA LEU A 87 -19.19 6.45 6.53
C LEU A 87 -18.57 6.91 7.85
N ARG A 88 -19.33 6.80 8.94
CA ARG A 88 -18.86 7.11 10.28
C ARG A 88 -19.37 6.06 11.27
N PRO A 89 -18.49 5.37 12.02
CA PRO A 89 -18.91 4.44 13.05
C PRO A 89 -19.85 5.14 14.06
N GLY A 90 -21.02 4.52 14.31
CA GLY A 90 -22.06 5.05 15.19
C GLY A 90 -23.11 5.93 14.51
N ASP A 91 -22.93 6.30 13.23
CA ASP A 91 -23.89 7.08 12.46
C ASP A 91 -24.75 6.18 11.55
N VAL A 92 -25.77 5.56 12.13
CA VAL A 92 -26.67 4.63 11.43
C VAL A 92 -27.41 5.30 10.28
N SER A 93 -27.78 6.57 10.44
CA SER A 93 -28.48 7.35 9.41
C SER A 93 -27.60 7.57 8.18
N MET A 94 -26.32 7.94 8.37
CA MET A 94 -25.34 8.05 7.29
C MET A 94 -25.16 6.74 6.54
N LEU A 95 -25.05 5.61 7.26
CA LEU A 95 -24.94 4.29 6.64
C LEU A 95 -26.18 3.95 5.81
N LYS A 96 -27.39 4.14 6.35
CA LYS A 96 -28.66 3.85 5.66
C LYS A 96 -28.90 4.72 4.43
N ASN A 97 -28.44 5.97 4.46
CA ASN A 97 -28.60 6.91 3.35
C ASN A 97 -27.48 6.81 2.30
N SER A 98 -26.49 5.95 2.52
CA SER A 98 -25.42 5.66 1.55
C SER A 98 -25.85 4.55 0.58
N HIS A 99 -25.02 4.29 -0.43
CA HIS A 99 -25.17 3.17 -1.35
C HIS A 99 -24.63 1.84 -0.80
N PHE A 100 -24.29 1.77 0.50
CA PHE A 100 -23.85 0.53 1.11
C PHE A 100 -24.91 -0.56 0.96
N ASN A 101 -24.50 -1.73 0.49
CA ASN A 101 -25.40 -2.86 0.27
C ASN A 101 -24.92 -4.10 1.05
N PRO A 102 -25.66 -4.60 2.05
CA PRO A 102 -25.26 -5.77 2.84
C PRO A 102 -25.12 -7.07 2.05
N LYS A 103 -25.69 -7.14 0.83
CA LYS A 103 -25.54 -8.31 -0.05
C LYS A 103 -24.20 -8.30 -0.79
N TRP A 104 -23.44 -7.20 -0.74
CA TRP A 104 -22.17 -7.08 -1.44
C TRP A 104 -21.00 -7.23 -0.46
N PRO A 105 -19.97 -8.00 -0.82
CA PRO A 105 -18.78 -8.14 0.01
C PRO A 105 -18.07 -6.79 0.22
N VAL A 106 -17.37 -6.67 1.35
CA VAL A 106 -16.69 -5.42 1.76
C VAL A 106 -15.20 -5.54 1.50
N ARG A 107 -14.61 -4.52 0.86
CA ARG A 107 -13.17 -4.41 0.61
C ARG A 107 -12.67 -3.10 1.21
N VAL A 108 -11.91 -3.18 2.29
CA VAL A 108 -11.35 -1.99 2.94
C VAL A 108 -9.93 -1.77 2.46
N LEU A 109 -9.69 -0.64 1.79
CA LEU A 109 -8.39 -0.23 1.26
C LEU A 109 -7.71 0.70 2.27
N ILE A 110 -6.48 0.39 2.65
CA ILE A 110 -5.74 1.11 3.69
C ILE A 110 -4.38 1.54 3.12
N HIS A 111 -4.21 2.85 2.88
CA HIS A 111 -2.99 3.42 2.33
C HIS A 111 -1.82 3.41 3.34
N GLY A 112 -0.62 3.74 2.86
CA GLY A 112 0.61 3.81 3.64
C GLY A 112 0.97 5.19 4.19
N TRP A 113 2.20 5.30 4.68
CA TRP A 113 2.82 6.57 5.07
C TRP A 113 2.91 7.54 3.89
N ALA A 114 2.73 8.83 4.15
CA ALA A 114 2.61 9.88 3.13
C ALA A 114 1.49 9.67 2.09
N GLY A 115 0.54 8.76 2.38
CA GLY A 115 -0.64 8.52 1.55
C GLY A 115 -1.84 9.34 1.98
N MET A 116 -2.83 9.41 1.10
CA MET A 116 -4.18 9.93 1.36
C MET A 116 -5.19 9.12 0.57
N SER A 117 -6.48 9.21 0.90
CA SER A 117 -7.51 8.47 0.15
C SER A 117 -7.41 8.74 -1.36
N THR A 118 -7.30 10.00 -1.76
CA THR A 118 -7.36 10.50 -3.15
C THR A 118 -6.12 10.22 -4.01
N THR A 119 -5.14 9.46 -3.51
CA THR A 119 -3.98 9.06 -4.33
C THR A 119 -4.37 8.06 -5.40
N CYS A 120 -3.66 8.10 -6.53
CA CYS A 120 -3.90 7.18 -7.64
C CYS A 120 -3.76 5.70 -7.27
N SER A 121 -2.93 5.36 -6.29
CA SER A 121 -2.79 4.01 -5.77
C SER A 121 -4.10 3.44 -5.24
N ASN A 122 -4.88 4.21 -4.49
CA ASN A 122 -6.18 3.78 -3.98
C ASN A 122 -7.24 3.74 -5.09
N ALA A 123 -7.20 4.68 -6.03
CA ALA A 123 -8.08 4.70 -7.20
C ALA A 123 -7.99 3.38 -7.98
N VAL A 124 -6.76 2.96 -8.29
CA VAL A 124 -6.48 1.76 -9.08
C VAL A 124 -7.02 0.49 -8.44
N LEU A 125 -6.93 0.37 -7.10
CA LEU A 125 -7.50 -0.75 -6.34
C LEU A 125 -9.02 -0.71 -6.31
N LYS A 126 -9.61 0.46 -6.02
CA LYS A 126 -11.07 0.65 -6.01
C LYS A 126 -11.66 0.29 -7.37
N ASP A 127 -11.10 0.82 -8.45
CA ASP A 127 -11.53 0.51 -9.82
C ASP A 127 -11.35 -0.97 -10.17
N ALA A 128 -10.31 -1.62 -9.65
CA ALA A 128 -10.11 -3.05 -9.87
C ALA A 128 -11.27 -3.87 -9.30
N TYR A 129 -11.66 -3.61 -8.05
CA TYR A 129 -12.80 -4.28 -7.42
C TYR A 129 -14.12 -3.96 -8.12
N LEU A 130 -14.41 -2.68 -8.37
CA LEU A 130 -15.67 -2.28 -9.03
C LEU A 130 -15.78 -2.82 -10.46
N SER A 131 -14.65 -3.05 -11.16
CA SER A 131 -14.66 -3.69 -12.48
C SER A 131 -14.96 -5.20 -12.44
N ARG A 132 -14.85 -5.85 -11.26
CA ARG A 132 -15.05 -7.29 -11.12
C ARG A 132 -16.44 -7.68 -10.65
N GLY A 133 -17.18 -6.76 -10.08
CA GLY A 133 -18.55 -7.00 -9.65
C GLY A 133 -19.01 -6.00 -8.61
N ASN A 134 -20.03 -6.42 -7.86
CA ASN A 134 -20.66 -5.58 -6.87
C ASN A 134 -19.95 -5.69 -5.52
N TYR A 135 -19.31 -4.60 -5.10
CA TYR A 135 -18.59 -4.51 -3.83
C TYR A 135 -18.96 -3.23 -3.09
N ASN A 136 -18.86 -3.28 -1.76
CA ASN A 136 -18.69 -2.09 -0.94
C ASN A 136 -17.19 -1.84 -0.77
N VAL A 137 -16.61 -0.95 -1.58
CA VAL A 137 -15.21 -0.58 -1.45
C VAL A 137 -15.11 0.62 -0.50
N ILE A 138 -14.38 0.47 0.60
CA ILE A 138 -14.21 1.51 1.62
C ILE A 138 -12.73 1.89 1.67
N ILE A 139 -12.40 3.15 1.41
CA ILE A 139 -11.02 3.65 1.53
C ILE A 139 -10.89 4.32 2.90
N LEU A 140 -9.95 3.85 3.72
CA LEU A 140 -9.58 4.56 4.95
C LEU A 140 -8.67 5.74 4.60
N ASP A 141 -9.13 6.95 4.85
CA ASP A 141 -8.28 8.13 4.89
C ASP A 141 -7.76 8.34 6.32
N TRP A 142 -6.46 8.16 6.48
CA TRP A 142 -5.72 8.48 7.70
C TRP A 142 -4.57 9.46 7.42
N SER A 143 -4.70 10.25 6.35
CA SER A 143 -3.68 11.20 5.86
C SER A 143 -3.19 12.17 6.92
N ARG A 144 -4.06 12.58 7.86
CA ARG A 144 -3.69 13.50 8.95
C ARG A 144 -2.56 12.98 9.82
N GLN A 145 -2.47 11.66 10.01
CA GLN A 145 -1.37 11.01 10.68
C GLN A 145 -0.30 10.56 9.70
N ALA A 146 -0.69 10.07 8.51
CA ALA A 146 0.24 9.58 7.50
C ALA A 146 1.19 10.67 6.98
N MET A 147 0.82 11.95 7.04
CA MET A 147 1.65 13.07 6.57
C MET A 147 2.68 13.56 7.59
N ASP A 148 2.78 12.96 8.78
CA ASP A 148 3.84 13.29 9.74
C ASP A 148 5.19 12.78 9.19
N ILE A 149 6.20 13.66 9.09
CA ILE A 149 7.51 13.31 8.51
C ILE A 149 8.28 12.31 9.39
N ASN A 150 7.95 12.24 10.68
CA ASN A 150 8.55 11.32 11.61
C ASN A 150 7.79 10.00 11.60
N TYR A 151 8.27 9.05 10.80
CA TYR A 151 7.68 7.72 10.73
C TYR A 151 7.61 7.01 12.10
N GLY A 152 8.51 7.30 13.04
CA GLY A 152 8.44 6.77 14.40
C GLY A 152 7.18 7.22 15.16
N ARG A 153 6.75 8.48 14.98
CA ARG A 153 5.48 8.99 15.52
C ARG A 153 4.27 8.39 14.81
N VAL A 154 4.37 8.20 13.49
CA VAL A 154 3.35 7.51 12.70
C VAL A 154 3.15 6.07 13.20
N SER A 155 4.25 5.33 13.35
CA SER A 155 4.27 3.95 13.78
C SER A 155 3.59 3.74 15.12
N LYS A 156 3.76 4.66 16.08
CA LYS A 156 3.13 4.58 17.40
C LYS A 156 1.60 4.72 17.35
N GLN A 157 1.05 5.27 16.28
CA GLN A 157 -0.40 5.49 16.14
C GLN A 157 -1.12 4.33 15.42
N LEU A 158 -0.40 3.39 14.78
CA LEU A 158 -1.00 2.36 13.93
C LEU A 158 -2.02 1.49 14.70
N ALA A 159 -1.71 1.10 15.93
CA ALA A 159 -2.63 0.30 16.76
C ALA A 159 -3.94 1.06 17.06
N SER A 160 -3.85 2.36 17.34
CA SER A 160 -5.04 3.17 17.59
C SER A 160 -5.86 3.41 16.33
N ILE A 161 -5.21 3.58 15.16
CA ILE A 161 -5.92 3.61 13.86
C ILE A 161 -6.64 2.28 13.61
N ALA A 162 -5.94 1.16 13.81
CA ALA A 162 -6.50 -0.18 13.66
C ALA A 162 -7.71 -0.43 14.56
N GLY A 163 -7.70 0.08 15.79
CA GLY A 163 -8.83 0.02 16.71
C GLY A 163 -10.06 0.81 16.22
N ASN A 164 -9.85 1.90 15.47
CA ASN A 164 -10.96 2.62 14.84
C ASN A 164 -11.51 1.89 13.60
N VAL A 165 -10.65 1.23 12.81
CA VAL A 165 -11.12 0.36 11.73
C VAL A 165 -11.94 -0.79 12.30
N ALA A 166 -11.48 -1.45 13.37
CA ALA A 166 -12.24 -2.50 14.04
C ALA A 166 -13.62 -2.02 14.54
N LYS A 167 -13.73 -0.77 15.02
CA LYS A 167 -15.03 -0.15 15.36
C LYS A 167 -15.93 0.04 14.14
N LEU A 168 -15.39 0.44 12.99
CA LEU A 168 -16.15 0.48 11.74
C LEU A 168 -16.66 -0.90 11.37
N LEU A 169 -15.81 -1.93 11.39
CA LEU A 169 -16.20 -3.27 10.96
C LEU A 169 -17.31 -3.86 11.83
N ARG A 170 -17.20 -3.69 13.16
CA ARG A 170 -18.27 -4.06 14.09
C ARG A 170 -19.55 -3.27 13.81
N PHE A 171 -19.45 -1.96 13.64
CA PHE A 171 -20.60 -1.11 13.30
C PHE A 171 -21.32 -1.57 12.02
N LEU A 172 -20.58 -1.92 10.96
CA LEU A 172 -21.15 -2.46 9.72
C LEU A 172 -21.85 -3.79 9.96
N HIS A 173 -21.19 -4.72 10.67
CA HIS A 173 -21.78 -6.01 11.01
C HIS A 173 -23.07 -5.85 11.81
N ASP A 174 -23.02 -5.12 12.92
CA ASP A 174 -24.13 -4.96 13.87
C ASP A 174 -25.37 -4.32 13.23
N ASN A 175 -25.19 -3.45 12.24
CA ASN A 175 -26.29 -2.69 11.62
C ASN A 175 -26.78 -3.27 10.29
N THR A 176 -26.04 -4.20 9.67
CA THR A 176 -26.35 -4.68 8.33
C THR A 176 -26.31 -6.20 8.19
N GLY A 177 -25.75 -6.91 9.16
CA GLY A 177 -25.59 -8.36 9.15
C GLY A 177 -24.46 -8.87 8.24
N ILE A 178 -23.63 -7.99 7.67
CA ILE A 178 -22.52 -8.42 6.80
C ILE A 178 -21.56 -9.36 7.57
N PRO A 179 -21.31 -10.60 7.11
CA PRO A 179 -20.40 -11.51 7.80
C PRO A 179 -18.96 -11.01 7.78
N TYR A 180 -18.20 -11.22 8.85
CA TYR A 180 -16.78 -10.82 8.92
C TYR A 180 -15.93 -11.52 7.85
N GLU A 181 -16.30 -12.74 7.47
CA GLU A 181 -15.67 -13.54 6.43
C GLU A 181 -15.84 -12.93 5.02
N GLN A 182 -16.81 -12.03 4.84
CA GLN A 182 -17.01 -11.28 3.60
C GLN A 182 -16.26 -9.94 3.57
N ILE A 183 -15.54 -9.60 4.64
CA ILE A 183 -14.74 -8.38 4.76
C ILE A 183 -13.28 -8.72 4.54
N TYR A 184 -12.68 -8.14 3.50
CA TYR A 184 -11.23 -8.21 3.27
C TYR A 184 -10.58 -6.85 3.53
N LEU A 185 -9.37 -6.87 4.10
CA LEU A 185 -8.52 -5.69 4.22
C LEU A 185 -7.38 -5.77 3.20
N VAL A 186 -7.14 -4.68 2.50
CA VAL A 186 -6.04 -4.53 1.53
C VAL A 186 -5.19 -3.36 2.00
N GLY A 187 -4.06 -3.67 2.62
CA GLY A 187 -3.19 -2.67 3.25
C GLY A 187 -1.90 -2.49 2.47
N HIS A 188 -1.55 -1.27 2.10
CA HIS A 188 -0.24 -0.95 1.51
C HIS A 188 0.72 -0.40 2.57
N SER A 189 1.98 -0.83 2.57
CA SER A 189 3.02 -0.26 3.44
C SER A 189 2.64 -0.34 4.94
N ALA A 190 2.62 0.78 5.66
CA ALA A 190 2.10 0.89 7.03
C ALA A 190 0.65 0.38 7.17
N GLY A 191 -0.17 0.51 6.12
CA GLY A 191 -1.53 -0.01 6.04
C GLY A 191 -1.62 -1.53 6.14
N SER A 192 -0.59 -2.28 5.75
CA SER A 192 -0.49 -3.72 5.98
C SER A 192 -0.53 -4.05 7.47
N HIS A 193 0.19 -3.26 8.28
CA HIS A 193 0.24 -3.46 9.73
C HIS A 193 -1.02 -2.98 10.43
N ILE A 194 -1.65 -1.89 9.95
CA ILE A 194 -2.99 -1.49 10.39
C ILE A 194 -3.97 -2.65 10.16
N SER A 195 -3.93 -3.27 8.97
CA SER A 195 -4.80 -4.41 8.63
C SER A 195 -4.60 -5.58 9.59
N GLY A 196 -3.36 -5.97 9.86
CA GLY A 196 -3.04 -7.05 10.80
C GLY A 196 -3.50 -6.75 12.23
N LEU A 197 -3.18 -5.56 12.74
CA LEU A 197 -3.61 -5.10 14.06
C LEU A 197 -5.14 -5.06 14.19
N THR A 198 -5.85 -4.63 13.13
CA THR A 198 -7.32 -4.69 13.08
C THR A 198 -7.78 -6.13 13.21
N GLY A 199 -7.20 -7.06 12.44
CA GLY A 199 -7.50 -8.49 12.51
C GLY A 199 -7.36 -9.06 13.93
N LYS A 200 -6.27 -8.75 14.63
CA LYS A 200 -6.07 -9.15 16.04
C LYS A 200 -7.19 -8.63 16.95
N MET A 201 -7.60 -7.37 16.78
CA MET A 201 -8.67 -6.73 17.55
C MET A 201 -10.09 -7.20 17.19
N MET A 202 -10.24 -8.03 16.15
CA MET A 202 -11.50 -8.66 15.79
C MET A 202 -11.68 -10.04 16.41
N LYS A 203 -10.63 -10.65 17.00
CA LYS A 203 -10.71 -11.97 17.62
C LYS A 203 -11.78 -11.99 18.74
N PRO A 204 -12.56 -13.08 18.88
CA PRO A 204 -12.39 -14.38 18.20
C PRO A 204 -12.96 -14.43 16.78
N PHE A 205 -13.66 -13.40 16.30
CA PHE A 205 -14.13 -13.32 14.92
C PHE A 205 -12.95 -13.18 13.96
N ARG A 206 -13.09 -13.71 12.75
CA ARG A 206 -12.03 -13.67 11.73
C ARG A 206 -12.52 -12.97 10.48
N LEU A 207 -11.71 -12.02 10.01
CA LEU A 207 -11.90 -11.40 8.70
C LEU A 207 -11.59 -12.42 7.60
N GLY A 208 -12.20 -12.27 6.43
CA GLY A 208 -12.05 -13.21 5.33
C GLY A 208 -10.63 -13.28 4.77
N ALA A 209 -10.03 -12.13 4.49
CA ALA A 209 -8.65 -12.06 4.02
C ALA A 209 -7.97 -10.75 4.38
N ILE A 210 -6.65 -10.80 4.52
CA ILE A 210 -5.76 -9.63 4.50
C ILE A 210 -4.77 -9.80 3.34
N PHE A 211 -4.77 -8.84 2.42
CA PHE A 211 -3.74 -8.68 1.41
C PHE A 211 -2.81 -7.55 1.81
N ALA A 212 -1.56 -7.90 2.08
CA ALA A 212 -0.54 -7.00 2.59
C ALA A 212 0.42 -6.62 1.45
N LEU A 213 0.24 -5.43 0.90
CA LEU A 213 0.94 -4.93 -0.28
C LEU A 213 2.20 -4.18 0.15
N ASP A 214 3.34 -4.81 -0.07
CA ASP A 214 4.68 -4.41 0.35
C ASP A 214 4.73 -3.89 1.80
N PRO A 215 4.52 -4.78 2.80
CA PRO A 215 4.39 -4.37 4.19
C PRO A 215 5.63 -3.60 4.66
N ALA A 216 5.46 -2.52 5.43
CA ALA A 216 6.59 -1.67 5.83
C ALA A 216 7.64 -2.42 6.70
N GLY A 217 8.90 -2.33 6.29
CA GLY A 217 10.09 -2.85 6.95
C GLY A 217 10.92 -1.76 7.63
N LEU A 218 10.27 -0.78 8.24
CA LEU A 218 10.92 0.33 8.94
C LEU A 218 10.98 0.04 10.45
N THR A 219 10.29 0.82 11.28
CA THR A 219 10.14 0.54 12.72
C THR A 219 9.53 -0.83 13.00
N GLN A 220 8.77 -1.39 12.05
CA GLN A 220 8.13 -2.70 12.21
C GLN A 220 9.11 -3.88 12.21
N LEU A 221 10.35 -3.73 11.73
CA LEU A 221 11.34 -4.82 11.81
C LEU A 221 11.70 -5.17 13.25
N SER A 222 11.67 -4.19 14.16
CA SER A 222 11.98 -4.37 15.58
C SER A 222 10.78 -4.78 16.43
N LEU A 223 9.58 -4.91 15.84
CA LEU A 223 8.36 -5.23 16.59
C LEU A 223 8.08 -6.73 16.64
N GLY A 224 7.48 -7.16 17.76
CA GLY A 224 6.99 -8.53 17.96
C GLY A 224 5.69 -8.83 17.19
N PRO A 225 5.27 -10.11 17.13
CA PRO A 225 4.07 -10.53 16.41
C PRO A 225 2.76 -9.91 16.91
N GLU A 226 2.71 -9.41 18.15
CA GLU A 226 1.53 -8.73 18.70
C GLU A 226 1.34 -7.32 18.13
N ASP A 227 2.44 -6.65 17.78
CA ASP A 227 2.45 -5.22 17.43
C ASP A 227 2.51 -4.97 15.91
N ARG A 228 2.41 -6.02 15.10
CA ARG A 228 2.40 -5.94 13.63
C ARG A 228 1.64 -7.09 13.00
N LEU A 229 1.42 -6.98 11.69
CA LEU A 229 0.89 -8.05 10.85
C LEU A 229 1.56 -9.42 11.09
N THR A 230 0.75 -10.47 11.23
CA THR A 230 1.13 -11.87 11.24
C THR A 230 0.17 -12.74 10.42
N ASN A 231 0.56 -13.99 10.22
CA ASN A 231 -0.13 -14.95 9.38
C ASN A 231 -1.51 -15.43 9.91
N ASP A 232 -1.89 -15.07 11.14
CA ASP A 232 -3.15 -15.49 11.79
C ASP A 232 -4.14 -14.33 11.99
N ASP A 233 -3.87 -13.17 11.40
CA ASP A 233 -4.69 -11.96 11.59
C ASP A 233 -6.03 -11.99 10.80
N ALA A 234 -6.19 -12.92 9.86
CA ALA A 234 -7.44 -13.19 9.14
C ALA A 234 -7.53 -14.68 8.77
N LEU A 235 -8.67 -15.16 8.25
CA LEU A 235 -8.78 -16.53 7.73
C LEU A 235 -7.71 -16.83 6.67
N TYR A 236 -7.46 -15.86 5.80
CA TYR A 236 -6.34 -15.88 4.86
C TYR A 236 -5.48 -14.62 4.96
N VAL A 237 -4.15 -14.76 5.05
CA VAL A 237 -3.21 -13.64 4.96
C VAL A 237 -2.20 -13.90 3.85
N GLU A 238 -2.12 -12.98 2.89
CA GLU A 238 -1.16 -13.00 1.79
C GLU A 238 -0.33 -11.71 1.80
N SER A 239 0.99 -11.81 1.59
CA SER A 239 1.85 -10.64 1.43
C SER A 239 2.52 -10.63 0.05
N ILE A 240 2.62 -9.44 -0.54
CA ILE A 240 3.23 -9.20 -1.85
C ILE A 240 4.40 -8.24 -1.64
N HIS A 241 5.63 -8.70 -1.88
CA HIS A 241 6.86 -7.97 -1.60
C HIS A 241 7.50 -7.50 -2.90
N THR A 242 7.77 -6.20 -2.99
CA THR A 242 8.32 -5.53 -4.17
C THR A 242 9.48 -4.59 -3.88
N ASP A 243 9.70 -4.15 -2.63
CA ASP A 243 10.88 -3.34 -2.25
C ASP A 243 11.51 -3.76 -0.91
N LEU A 244 12.27 -4.83 -0.91
CA LEU A 244 13.04 -5.26 0.27
C LEU A 244 14.27 -4.38 0.55
N THR A 245 14.56 -3.39 -0.30
CA THR A 245 15.81 -2.63 -0.23
C THR A 245 15.70 -1.35 0.55
N LEU A 246 14.52 -0.76 0.62
CA LEU A 246 14.30 0.53 1.26
C LEU A 246 13.14 0.49 2.26
N LEU A 247 11.93 0.16 1.80
CA LEU A 247 10.71 0.37 2.60
C LEU A 247 10.02 -0.93 3.03
N GLY A 248 10.17 -2.03 2.30
CA GLY A 248 9.46 -3.28 2.51
C GLY A 248 10.09 -4.21 3.54
N ASN A 249 9.27 -5.09 4.10
CA ASN A 249 9.64 -6.02 5.17
C ASN A 249 10.03 -7.39 4.61
N PRO A 250 11.28 -7.86 4.75
CA PRO A 250 11.75 -9.11 4.12
C PRO A 250 11.25 -10.38 4.80
N SER A 251 10.37 -10.27 5.81
CA SER A 251 9.90 -11.41 6.58
C SER A 251 8.93 -12.30 5.79
N THR A 252 9.28 -13.58 5.70
CA THR A 252 8.41 -14.64 5.16
C THR A 252 7.38 -15.16 6.17
N LYS A 253 7.29 -14.53 7.36
CA LYS A 253 6.42 -14.95 8.47
C LYS A 253 5.23 -14.02 8.70
N LEU A 254 5.10 -12.97 7.88
CA LEU A 254 3.99 -12.00 7.98
C LEU A 254 2.66 -12.59 7.52
N SER A 255 2.68 -13.66 6.72
CA SER A 255 1.51 -14.16 6.03
C SER A 255 1.57 -15.68 5.89
N GLN A 256 0.45 -16.30 5.50
CA GLN A 256 0.43 -17.74 5.19
C GLN A 256 1.09 -17.99 3.83
N ALA A 257 0.87 -17.10 2.87
CA ALA A 257 1.57 -17.07 1.58
C ALA A 257 2.30 -15.74 1.38
N SER A 258 3.59 -15.80 1.07
CA SER A 258 4.43 -14.62 0.82
C SER A 258 4.97 -14.67 -0.61
N PHE A 259 4.58 -13.71 -1.44
CA PHE A 259 4.98 -13.58 -2.84
C PHE A 259 6.05 -12.51 -2.97
N PHE A 260 7.21 -12.87 -3.51
CA PHE A 260 8.34 -11.98 -3.72
C PHE A 260 8.50 -11.71 -5.21
N VAL A 261 7.88 -10.63 -5.67
CA VAL A 261 7.78 -10.27 -7.08
C VAL A 261 9.12 -9.73 -7.54
N ASN A 262 9.70 -10.32 -8.58
CA ASN A 262 11.06 -10.04 -9.03
C ASN A 262 12.08 -10.09 -7.87
N TRP A 263 11.96 -11.12 -7.02
CA TRP A 263 12.74 -11.33 -5.79
C TRP A 263 12.47 -10.31 -4.67
N GLY A 264 11.44 -9.47 -4.81
CA GLY A 264 11.20 -8.34 -3.92
C GLY A 264 12.26 -7.25 -4.04
N LEU A 265 12.99 -7.20 -5.15
CA LEU A 265 14.04 -6.21 -5.40
C LEU A 265 13.57 -5.23 -6.49
N GLY A 266 14.46 -4.75 -7.36
CA GLY A 266 14.08 -3.79 -8.40
C GLY A 266 12.98 -4.33 -9.33
N GLN A 267 11.95 -3.52 -9.56
CA GLN A 267 10.81 -3.86 -10.39
C GLN A 267 11.04 -3.43 -11.85
N PRO A 268 10.77 -4.27 -12.85
CA PRO A 268 11.12 -4.00 -14.25
C PRO A 268 10.52 -2.72 -14.85
N HIS A 269 9.37 -2.27 -14.36
CA HIS A 269 8.69 -1.07 -14.85
C HIS A 269 9.19 0.23 -14.21
N CYS A 270 9.99 0.14 -13.15
CA CYS A 270 10.59 1.28 -12.48
C CYS A 270 11.95 1.59 -13.15
N PRO A 271 12.10 2.71 -13.88
CA PRO A 271 13.33 3.01 -14.61
C PRO A 271 14.51 3.31 -13.68
N ASN A 272 15.72 3.25 -14.22
CA ASN A 272 16.92 3.75 -13.53
C ASN A 272 16.82 5.26 -13.35
N ALA A 273 16.58 5.67 -12.09
CA ALA A 273 16.37 7.05 -11.65
C ALA A 273 17.30 8.05 -12.36
N THR A 274 16.73 8.84 -13.26
CA THR A 274 17.33 10.07 -13.75
C THR A 274 16.53 11.25 -13.21
N ALA A 275 16.99 11.71 -12.04
CA ALA A 275 17.04 13.08 -11.53
C ALA A 275 15.81 14.02 -11.44
N THR A 276 14.58 13.70 -11.88
CA THR A 276 13.51 14.74 -11.84
C THR A 276 12.19 14.40 -11.15
N GLU A 277 11.88 13.14 -10.84
CA GLU A 277 10.72 12.79 -10.02
C GLU A 277 11.12 11.63 -9.09
N PHE A 278 10.64 11.61 -7.83
CA PHE A 278 11.15 10.69 -6.81
C PHE A 278 10.75 9.22 -7.06
N ASP A 279 11.47 8.59 -7.99
CA ASP A 279 11.38 7.18 -8.45
C ASP A 279 11.76 6.13 -7.39
N PHE A 280 12.21 6.54 -6.20
CA PHE A 280 12.65 5.60 -5.15
C PHE A 280 11.50 4.86 -4.46
N VAL A 281 10.25 5.30 -4.66
CA VAL A 281 9.03 4.65 -4.11
C VAL A 281 8.31 3.81 -5.16
N CYS A 282 8.80 3.79 -6.42
CA CYS A 282 8.15 3.04 -7.50
C CYS A 282 8.10 1.53 -7.17
N ASP A 283 9.23 0.95 -6.77
CA ASP A 283 9.32 -0.46 -6.36
C ASP A 283 8.32 -0.75 -5.22
N HIS A 284 8.16 0.17 -4.26
CA HIS A 284 7.24 0.03 -3.13
C HIS A 284 5.76 0.08 -3.54
N TYR A 285 5.39 0.89 -4.53
CA TYR A 285 4.01 0.96 -5.03
C TYR A 285 3.67 -0.10 -6.07
N ALA A 286 4.67 -0.79 -6.65
CA ALA A 286 4.46 -1.87 -7.62
C ALA A 286 3.47 -2.94 -7.11
N ALA A 287 3.52 -3.30 -5.82
CA ALA A 287 2.61 -4.26 -5.21
C ALA A 287 1.13 -3.87 -5.36
N VAL A 288 0.82 -2.57 -5.33
CA VAL A 288 -0.54 -2.03 -5.53
C VAL A 288 -1.03 -2.31 -6.95
N PHE A 289 -0.21 -2.00 -7.94
CA PHE A 289 -0.59 -2.17 -9.35
C PHE A 289 -0.67 -3.65 -9.74
N TYR A 290 0.26 -4.48 -9.26
CA TYR A 290 0.21 -5.92 -9.49
C TYR A 290 -1.02 -6.57 -8.85
N PHE A 291 -1.35 -6.19 -7.61
CA PHE A 291 -2.56 -6.69 -6.96
C PHE A 291 -3.84 -6.22 -7.67
N ALA A 292 -3.92 -4.96 -8.08
CA ALA A 292 -5.05 -4.46 -8.85
C ALA A 292 -5.22 -5.20 -10.19
N GLU A 293 -4.12 -5.57 -10.85
CA GLU A 293 -4.18 -6.41 -12.05
C GLU A 293 -4.63 -7.84 -11.73
N SER A 294 -4.17 -8.43 -10.61
CA SER A 294 -4.57 -9.79 -10.22
C SER A 294 -6.04 -9.87 -9.81
N VAL A 295 -6.60 -8.83 -9.19
CA VAL A 295 -8.05 -8.70 -8.94
C VAL A 295 -8.81 -8.77 -10.27
N ARG A 296 -8.38 -8.01 -11.28
CA ARG A 296 -9.00 -8.01 -12.61
C ARG A 296 -8.85 -9.35 -13.33
N ARG A 297 -7.69 -9.99 -13.20
CA ARG A 297 -7.30 -11.23 -13.88
C ARG A 297 -6.59 -12.17 -12.90
N PRO A 298 -7.34 -13.03 -12.18
CA PRO A 298 -6.76 -13.88 -11.12
C PRO A 298 -5.66 -14.84 -11.57
N LYS A 299 -5.55 -15.13 -12.88
CA LYS A 299 -4.51 -16.00 -13.45
C LYS A 299 -3.31 -15.23 -14.06
N SER A 300 -3.22 -13.91 -13.86
CA SER A 300 -2.15 -13.09 -14.45
C SER A 300 -0.76 -13.39 -13.89
N PHE A 301 -0.67 -13.73 -12.60
CA PHE A 301 0.59 -13.78 -11.87
C PHE A 301 0.88 -15.18 -11.32
N ALA A 302 1.21 -16.10 -12.23
CA ALA A 302 1.74 -17.41 -11.84
C ALA A 302 3.02 -17.24 -11.02
N ALA A 303 3.21 -18.09 -10.02
CA ALA A 303 4.36 -18.07 -9.13
C ALA A 303 4.86 -19.48 -8.81
N VAL A 304 6.18 -19.61 -8.65
CA VAL A 304 6.84 -20.86 -8.27
C VAL A 304 7.13 -20.84 -6.77
N ARG A 305 6.91 -21.97 -6.10
CA ARG A 305 7.17 -22.12 -4.68
C ARG A 305 8.66 -22.26 -4.44
N CYS A 306 9.20 -21.39 -3.59
CA CYS A 306 10.55 -21.49 -3.08
C CYS A 306 10.63 -22.57 -2.00
N SER A 307 11.71 -23.35 -1.99
CA SER A 307 11.95 -24.39 -0.98
C SER A 307 12.22 -23.80 0.41
N SER A 308 12.79 -22.60 0.49
CA SER A 308 13.10 -21.94 1.75
C SER A 308 13.26 -20.42 1.59
N ALA A 309 13.22 -19.70 2.71
CA ALA A 309 13.59 -18.28 2.74
C ALA A 309 15.05 -18.05 2.30
N GLN A 310 15.94 -19.03 2.52
CA GLN A 310 17.32 -18.93 2.06
C GLN A 310 17.38 -19.01 0.54
N ALA A 311 16.64 -19.92 -0.09
CA ALA A 311 16.60 -20.04 -1.55
C ALA A 311 16.09 -18.75 -2.22
N LEU A 312 15.11 -18.09 -1.61
CA LEU A 312 14.65 -16.77 -2.02
C LEU A 312 15.77 -15.72 -1.92
N ARG A 313 16.42 -15.61 -0.75
CA ARG A 313 17.48 -14.60 -0.51
C ARG A 313 18.69 -14.79 -1.43
N SER A 314 19.05 -16.03 -1.77
CA SER A 314 20.13 -16.33 -2.71
C SER A 314 19.70 -16.29 -4.18
N ALA A 315 18.44 -15.96 -4.47
CA ALA A 315 17.86 -15.95 -5.81
C ALA A 315 17.99 -17.29 -6.55
N THR A 316 17.70 -18.39 -5.85
CA THR A 316 17.85 -19.78 -6.33
C THR A 316 16.54 -20.57 -6.36
N CYS A 317 15.39 -19.91 -6.18
CA CYS A 317 14.11 -20.58 -6.40
C CYS A 317 14.03 -21.07 -7.85
N SER A 318 13.64 -22.32 -8.03
CA SER A 318 13.63 -23.02 -9.31
C SER A 318 12.49 -24.03 -9.35
N CYS A 319 12.18 -24.56 -10.53
CA CYS A 319 11.12 -25.54 -10.69
C CYS A 319 11.49 -26.86 -9.99
N ASN A 320 10.48 -27.56 -9.43
CA ASN A 320 10.68 -28.83 -8.72
C ASN A 320 11.24 -29.98 -9.60
N ASN A 321 11.29 -29.80 -10.93
CA ASN A 321 11.73 -30.84 -11.89
C ASN A 321 13.26 -30.89 -12.15
N GLY A 322 14.09 -30.35 -11.24
CA GLY A 322 15.53 -30.67 -11.18
C GLY A 322 16.44 -30.19 -12.32
N GLY A 323 15.97 -29.36 -13.25
CA GLY A 323 16.65 -29.13 -14.54
C GLY A 323 17.22 -27.75 -14.83
N GLY A 324 17.39 -26.83 -13.87
CA GLY A 324 17.92 -25.49 -14.14
C GLY A 324 17.10 -24.64 -15.15
N SER A 325 15.89 -25.09 -15.51
CA SER A 325 15.01 -24.42 -16.46
C SER A 325 14.69 -23.00 -15.97
N GLN A 326 14.80 -22.03 -16.88
CA GLN A 326 14.43 -20.64 -16.62
C GLN A 326 12.93 -20.38 -16.80
N ILE A 327 12.15 -21.40 -17.16
CA ILE A 327 10.70 -21.32 -17.31
C ILE A 327 10.08 -22.46 -16.50
N CYS A 328 9.20 -22.10 -15.56
CA CYS A 328 8.46 -23.03 -14.72
C CYS A 328 6.97 -22.92 -14.98
N THR A 329 6.23 -24.03 -14.84
CA THR A 329 4.78 -23.95 -14.58
C THR A 329 4.55 -23.34 -13.21
N GLY A 330 3.59 -22.43 -13.07
CA GLY A 330 3.23 -21.85 -11.78
C GLY A 330 2.60 -22.88 -10.84
N ASP A 331 3.05 -22.90 -9.59
CA ASP A 331 2.44 -23.70 -8.52
C ASP A 331 1.16 -23.01 -8.00
N GLU A 332 1.16 -21.69 -7.96
CA GLU A 332 0.09 -20.85 -7.41
C GLU A 332 -0.03 -19.52 -8.18
N PHE A 333 -1.13 -18.78 -7.96
CA PHE A 333 -1.33 -17.44 -8.51
C PHE A 333 -1.33 -16.36 -7.41
N MET A 334 -0.56 -15.29 -7.59
CA MET A 334 -0.53 -14.18 -6.64
C MET A 334 -1.83 -13.36 -6.67
N GLY A 335 -2.34 -12.99 -5.50
CA GLY A 335 -3.52 -12.16 -5.31
C GLY A 335 -4.80 -12.84 -5.81
N GLY A 336 -5.64 -12.03 -6.46
CA GLY A 336 -6.92 -12.46 -7.02
C GLY A 336 -8.14 -12.05 -6.19
N GLU A 337 -9.30 -12.15 -6.83
CA GLU A 337 -10.61 -11.99 -6.22
C GLU A 337 -11.55 -13.04 -6.86
N PRO A 338 -12.17 -13.95 -6.06
CA PRO A 338 -12.06 -14.07 -4.61
C PRO A 338 -10.68 -14.54 -4.12
N ALA A 339 -10.42 -14.37 -2.82
CA ALA A 339 -9.20 -14.88 -2.21
C ALA A 339 -9.21 -16.41 -2.22
N VAL A 340 -8.15 -17.00 -2.77
CA VAL A 340 -7.89 -18.45 -2.71
C VAL A 340 -6.79 -18.67 -1.68
N PRO A 341 -7.03 -19.43 -0.59
CA PRO A 341 -6.01 -19.70 0.44
C PRO A 341 -4.83 -20.51 -0.09
N LYS A 342 -3.61 -20.09 0.26
CA LYS A 342 -2.34 -20.67 -0.20
C LYS A 342 -1.36 -20.71 0.97
N ARG A 343 -0.28 -21.49 0.83
CA ARG A 343 0.78 -21.53 1.87
C ARG A 343 2.19 -21.72 1.32
N GLY A 344 3.08 -20.82 1.73
CA GLY A 344 4.50 -20.92 1.42
C GLY A 344 5.13 -19.60 1.00
N ILE A 345 6.32 -19.72 0.45
CA ILE A 345 7.12 -18.62 -0.08
C ILE A 345 7.14 -18.79 -1.59
N PHE A 346 6.83 -17.76 -2.34
CA PHE A 346 6.68 -17.82 -3.78
C PHE A 346 7.52 -16.76 -4.45
N TYR A 347 8.09 -17.11 -5.60
CA TYR A 347 8.75 -16.21 -6.52
C TYR A 347 7.93 -16.09 -7.80
N LEU A 348 7.91 -14.90 -8.39
CA LEU A 348 7.38 -14.66 -9.72
C LEU A 348 8.09 -13.49 -10.38
N SER A 349 8.02 -13.43 -11.70
CA SER A 349 8.55 -12.33 -12.51
C SER A 349 7.42 -11.54 -13.17
N THR A 350 7.65 -10.26 -13.47
CA THR A 350 6.71 -9.43 -14.22
C THR A 350 7.31 -8.85 -15.50
N ARG A 351 6.43 -8.39 -16.39
CA ARG A 351 6.79 -7.58 -17.56
C ARG A 351 7.08 -6.14 -17.15
N GLN A 352 7.76 -5.40 -18.02
CA GLN A 352 8.06 -3.98 -17.83
C GLN A 352 6.86 -3.06 -18.08
N ARG A 353 5.83 -3.53 -18.80
CA ARG A 353 4.63 -2.76 -19.13
C ARG A 353 3.39 -3.55 -18.76
N SER A 354 2.32 -2.84 -18.42
CA SER A 354 1.00 -3.42 -18.22
C SER A 354 0.44 -4.03 -19.52
N PRO A 355 -0.23 -5.21 -19.50
CA PRO A 355 -0.40 -6.07 -18.33
C PRO A 355 0.94 -6.66 -17.87
N TYR A 356 1.24 -6.50 -16.59
CA TYR A 356 2.51 -6.88 -15.96
C TYR A 356 2.62 -8.39 -15.79
N GLY A 357 1.50 -9.05 -15.48
CA GLY A 357 1.39 -10.49 -15.44
C GLY A 357 1.40 -11.08 -16.86
N THR A 358 1.92 -12.29 -16.99
CA THR A 358 2.03 -12.96 -18.30
C THR A 358 0.70 -13.58 -18.72
N GLY A 359 -0.07 -14.11 -17.77
CA GLY A 359 -1.38 -14.74 -18.00
C GLY A 359 -1.32 -16.09 -18.71
N ASP A 360 -0.13 -16.65 -18.90
CA ASP A 360 0.12 -17.93 -19.58
C ASP A 360 0.28 -19.11 -18.60
N GLY A 361 0.19 -18.86 -17.29
CA GLY A 361 0.41 -19.87 -16.26
C GLY A 361 1.89 -20.23 -16.05
N LEU A 362 2.82 -19.49 -16.68
CA LEU A 362 4.25 -19.74 -16.61
C LEU A 362 4.95 -18.69 -15.76
N VAL A 363 6.07 -19.09 -15.17
CA VAL A 363 6.98 -18.26 -14.38
C VAL A 363 8.33 -18.24 -15.07
N TYR A 364 8.80 -17.05 -15.42
CA TYR A 364 10.09 -16.86 -16.07
C TYR A 364 11.11 -16.50 -14.98
N ILE A 365 12.00 -17.43 -14.62
CA ILE A 365 13.06 -17.16 -13.64
C ILE A 365 13.99 -16.10 -14.22
N ARG A 366 14.01 -14.92 -13.61
CA ARG A 366 14.86 -13.79 -14.01
C ARG A 366 15.93 -13.54 -12.96
N ARG A 367 17.07 -13.02 -13.39
CA ARG A 367 18.08 -12.54 -12.43
C ARG A 367 17.56 -11.33 -11.64
N PRO A 368 17.94 -11.18 -10.36
CA PRO A 368 17.65 -9.98 -9.58
C PRO A 368 18.13 -8.70 -10.27
N ILE A 369 17.27 -7.69 -10.29
CA ILE A 369 17.61 -6.34 -10.71
C ILE A 369 17.88 -5.52 -9.44
N PRO A 370 18.96 -4.72 -9.37
CA PRO A 370 19.16 -3.80 -8.27
C PRO A 370 17.99 -2.80 -8.17
N SER A 371 17.61 -2.40 -6.96
CA SER A 371 16.67 -1.29 -6.83
C SER A 371 17.28 0.00 -7.37
N THR A 372 16.42 0.91 -7.80
CA THR A 372 16.75 2.19 -8.47
C THR A 372 17.77 3.04 -7.68
N ILE A 373 17.77 2.95 -6.34
CA ILE A 373 18.72 3.64 -5.46
C ILE A 373 20.16 3.12 -5.63
N ARG A 374 20.35 1.79 -5.71
CA ARG A 374 21.69 1.19 -5.80
C ARG A 374 22.36 1.47 -7.14
N GLU A 375 21.57 1.55 -8.21
CA GLU A 375 22.07 1.92 -9.55
C GLU A 375 22.55 3.38 -9.58
N THR A 376 21.77 4.29 -9.00
CA THR A 376 22.11 5.71 -8.89
C THR A 376 23.39 5.93 -8.06
N ALA A 377 23.52 5.24 -6.93
CA ALA A 377 24.71 5.31 -6.07
C ALA A 377 25.98 4.78 -6.79
N LYS A 378 25.87 3.70 -7.57
CA LYS A 378 26.98 3.15 -8.36
C LYS A 378 27.39 4.06 -9.52
N ARG A 379 26.43 4.70 -10.22
CA ARG A 379 26.73 5.68 -11.28
C ARG A 379 27.45 6.91 -10.74
N ARG A 380 27.01 7.46 -9.59
CA ARG A 380 27.69 8.60 -8.95
C ARG A 380 29.14 8.30 -8.57
N ARG A 381 29.44 7.08 -8.10
CA ARG A 381 30.81 6.63 -7.79
C ARG A 381 31.71 6.33 -9.00
N ARG A 382 31.15 6.27 -10.21
CA ARG A 382 31.91 6.07 -11.46
C ARG A 382 32.18 7.37 -12.21
N LEU A 383 31.53 8.46 -11.80
CA LEU A 383 31.60 9.78 -12.44
C LEU A 383 32.29 10.83 -11.56
N GLY A 384 32.72 10.46 -10.36
CA GLY A 384 33.61 11.22 -9.48
C GLY A 384 34.69 10.28 -8.99
#